data_AF-A0A8J7T3T4-F1
#
_entry.id   AF-A0A8J7T3T4-F1
#
_cell.length_a   1.000
_cell.length_b   1.000
_cell.length_c   1.000
_cell.angle_alpha   90.00
_cell.angle_beta   90.00
_cell.angle_gamma   90.00
#
_symmetry.space_group_name_H-M   'P 1'
#
loop_
_entity.id
_entity.type
_entity.pdbx_description
1 polymer ?
#
loop_
_entity_poly.entity_id
_entity_poly.type
_entity_poly.pdbx_seq_one_letter_code
_entity_poly.pdbx_strand_id
1 'polypeptide(L)'
;MTQTMATLLLFLVVVIVVLVLGRCPPPANETAYQKFLRQHYNKCGMGTKDCPSVMSKRCMGKPCKEKNSFVINTTPKQIQDVCGKGGKPLSGNLRQSTSPFEVLTCKRRASSVIGFDLDSLEVVAERRMRSKLEAIMDNFSHPLFDRLAGMKSTFSNRLIHPRCDRERYRRSFLPSAIRLYNASTLRLGRGNIDSDLFLD
;
A
#
# COMPACT_ATOMS: atom_id res chain seq x y z
N MET A 1 -50.31 -4.68 -0.21
CA MET A 1 -49.62 -3.99 0.91
C MET A 1 -48.90 -4.94 1.86
N THR A 2 -49.42 -6.13 2.15
CA THR A 2 -48.78 -7.09 3.09
C THR A 2 -47.49 -7.72 2.54
N GLN A 3 -47.43 -8.02 1.24
CA GLN A 3 -46.26 -8.67 0.63
C GLN A 3 -45.03 -7.76 0.52
N THR A 4 -45.23 -6.45 0.27
CA THR A 4 -44.16 -5.45 0.22
C THR A 4 -43.61 -5.11 1.61
N MET A 5 -44.46 -5.15 2.64
CA MET A 5 -44.03 -4.97 4.03
C MET A 5 -43.24 -6.19 4.54
N ALA A 6 -43.67 -7.40 4.17
CA ALA A 6 -42.95 -8.63 4.54
C ALA A 6 -41.56 -8.72 3.89
N THR A 7 -41.42 -8.34 2.61
CA THR A 7 -40.10 -8.29 1.94
C THR A 7 -39.21 -7.20 2.52
N LEU A 8 -39.75 -6.03 2.86
CA LEU A 8 -39.02 -4.95 3.50
C LEU A 8 -38.50 -5.36 4.90
N LEU A 9 -39.35 -6.02 5.70
CA LEU A 9 -38.96 -6.55 7.01
C LEU A 9 -37.87 -7.61 6.89
N LEU A 10 -37.99 -8.54 5.94
CA LEU A 10 -36.99 -9.58 5.72
C LEU A 10 -35.64 -8.97 5.28
N PHE A 11 -35.66 -7.98 4.39
CA PHE A 11 -34.46 -7.24 3.99
C PHE A 11 -33.82 -6.50 5.16
N LEU A 12 -34.61 -5.81 6.00
CA LEU A 12 -34.12 -5.15 7.22
C LEU A 12 -33.48 -6.14 8.19
N VAL A 13 -34.09 -7.30 8.41
CA VAL A 13 -33.55 -8.35 9.27
C VAL A 13 -32.22 -8.87 8.70
N VAL A 14 -32.14 -9.13 7.40
CA VAL A 14 -30.88 -9.56 6.74
C VAL A 14 -29.80 -8.49 6.88
N VAL A 15 -30.11 -7.21 6.65
CA VAL A 15 -29.15 -6.10 6.81
C VAL A 15 -28.68 -6.00 8.25
N ILE A 16 -29.58 -6.08 9.24
CA ILE A 16 -29.23 -6.04 10.66
C ILE A 16 -28.36 -7.25 11.03
N VAL A 17 -28.71 -8.46 10.58
CA VAL A 17 -27.93 -9.67 10.83
C VAL A 17 -26.52 -9.56 10.24
N VAL A 18 -26.38 -9.07 9.00
CA VAL A 18 -25.08 -8.82 8.36
C VAL A 18 -24.26 -7.77 9.12
N LEU A 19 -24.90 -6.70 9.61
CA LEU A 19 -24.24 -5.64 10.38
C LEU A 19 -23.83 -6.08 11.79
N VAL A 20 -24.61 -6.96 12.44
CA VAL A 20 -24.39 -7.43 13.81
C VAL A 20 -23.39 -8.59 13.84
N LEU A 21 -23.56 -9.62 12.98
CA LEU A 21 -22.63 -10.75 12.89
C LEU A 21 -21.27 -10.35 12.31
N GLY A 22 -21.22 -9.24 11.56
CA GLY A 22 -19.98 -8.71 11.01
C GLY A 22 -19.07 -8.01 12.03
N ARG A 23 -19.53 -7.81 13.28
CA ARG A 23 -18.75 -7.08 14.29
C ARG A 23 -18.10 -8.05 15.27
N CYS A 24 -16.83 -7.79 15.54
CA CYS A 24 -16.07 -8.53 16.54
C CYS A 24 -16.43 -7.95 17.92
N PRO A 25 -17.13 -8.70 18.79
CA PRO A 25 -17.51 -8.18 20.10
C PRO A 25 -16.24 -8.02 20.95
N PRO A 26 -15.97 -6.82 21.51
CA PRO A 26 -14.89 -6.67 22.48
C PRO A 26 -15.21 -7.52 23.73
N PRO A 27 -14.19 -7.97 24.47
CA PRO A 27 -14.41 -8.72 25.70
C PRO A 27 -15.24 -7.91 26.71
N ALA A 28 -16.19 -8.57 27.37
CA ALA A 28 -16.99 -7.94 28.42
C ALA A 28 -16.08 -7.55 29.60
N ASN A 29 -16.22 -6.31 30.09
CA ASN A 29 -15.45 -5.74 31.21
C ASN A 29 -13.94 -5.52 30.93
N GLU A 30 -13.57 -5.15 29.69
CA GLU A 30 -12.20 -4.77 29.34
C GLU A 30 -11.80 -3.39 29.89
N THR A 31 -10.71 -3.34 30.66
CA THR A 31 -10.11 -2.07 31.13
C THR A 31 -9.43 -1.30 29.99
N ALA A 32 -9.22 0.01 30.16
CA ALA A 32 -8.50 0.83 29.18
C ALA A 32 -7.07 0.30 28.89
N TYR A 33 -6.38 -0.23 29.90
CA TYR A 33 -5.05 -0.81 29.74
C TYR A 33 -5.09 -2.14 28.97
N GLN A 34 -6.05 -3.02 29.26
CA GLN A 34 -6.25 -4.25 28.49
C GLN A 34 -6.58 -3.94 27.03
N LYS A 35 -7.46 -2.97 26.79
CA LYS A 35 -7.77 -2.47 25.44
C LYS A 35 -6.54 -1.93 24.74
N PHE A 36 -5.68 -1.19 25.45
CA PHE A 36 -4.41 -0.72 24.91
C PHE A 36 -3.51 -1.88 24.50
N LEU A 37 -3.29 -2.88 25.36
CA LEU A 37 -2.44 -4.02 25.02
C LEU A 37 -3.00 -4.83 23.85
N ARG A 38 -4.32 -5.05 23.83
CA ARG A 38 -4.99 -5.68 22.70
C ARG A 38 -4.78 -4.89 21.41
N GLN A 39 -4.93 -3.58 21.42
CA GLN A 39 -4.82 -2.80 20.18
C GLN A 39 -3.38 -2.46 19.78
N HIS A 40 -2.45 -2.34 20.72
CA HIS A 40 -1.17 -1.66 20.48
C HIS A 40 0.07 -2.44 20.89
N TYR A 41 -0.06 -3.66 21.42
CA TYR A 41 1.11 -4.45 21.84
C TYR A 41 1.16 -5.81 21.15
N ASN A 42 2.33 -6.23 20.68
CA ASN A 42 2.54 -7.59 20.22
C ASN A 42 3.90 -8.11 20.66
N LYS A 43 3.94 -9.28 21.31
CA LYS A 43 5.13 -9.78 22.02
C LYS A 43 6.38 -9.87 21.14
N CYS A 44 6.29 -10.49 19.97
CA CYS A 44 7.38 -10.57 18.99
C CYS A 44 6.87 -11.09 17.64
N GLY A 45 7.72 -11.01 16.61
CA GLY A 45 7.56 -11.78 15.37
C GLY A 45 6.45 -11.31 14.43
N MET A 46 5.94 -10.09 14.59
CA MET A 46 4.97 -9.52 13.66
C MET A 46 5.70 -8.79 12.53
N GLY A 47 5.35 -9.12 11.29
CA GLY A 47 5.70 -8.38 10.09
C GLY A 47 4.49 -7.67 9.47
N THR A 48 4.73 -6.90 8.40
CA THR A 48 3.68 -6.16 7.68
C THR A 48 2.67 -7.09 7.02
N LYS A 49 3.09 -8.30 6.64
CA LYS A 49 2.24 -9.36 6.08
C LYS A 49 1.17 -9.86 7.07
N ASP A 50 1.42 -9.76 8.37
CA ASP A 50 0.52 -10.27 9.41
C ASP A 50 -0.60 -9.28 9.77
N CYS A 51 -0.51 -8.03 9.28
CA CYS A 51 -1.46 -6.96 9.58
C CYS A 51 -2.94 -7.34 9.36
N PRO A 52 -3.36 -7.95 8.23
CA PRO A 52 -4.77 -8.31 8.03
C PRO A 52 -5.30 -9.27 9.10
N SER A 53 -4.51 -10.29 9.42
CA SER A 53 -4.86 -11.32 10.42
C SER A 53 -4.92 -10.73 11.83
N VAL A 54 -3.89 -9.97 12.22
CA VAL A 54 -3.81 -9.36 13.57
C VAL A 54 -4.91 -8.31 13.76
N MET A 55 -5.17 -7.46 12.77
CA MET A 55 -6.23 -6.44 12.87
C MET A 55 -7.62 -7.08 12.99
N SER A 56 -7.89 -8.15 12.25
CA SER A 56 -9.15 -8.88 12.31
C SER A 56 -9.35 -9.58 13.67
N LYS A 57 -8.36 -10.39 14.10
CA LYS A 57 -8.38 -11.12 15.38
C LYS A 57 -8.57 -10.21 16.59
N ARG A 58 -8.18 -8.94 16.47
CA ARG A 58 -8.23 -7.99 17.58
C ARG A 58 -9.35 -6.96 17.44
N CYS A 59 -10.37 -7.27 16.65
CA CYS A 59 -11.58 -6.45 16.48
C CYS A 59 -11.30 -5.03 15.97
N MET A 60 -10.30 -4.86 15.10
CA MET A 60 -9.98 -3.57 14.44
C MET A 60 -10.24 -3.62 12.93
N GLY A 61 -10.86 -4.70 12.46
CA GLY A 61 -11.15 -4.93 11.04
C GLY A 61 -12.53 -4.46 10.57
N LYS A 62 -13.53 -4.24 11.45
CA LYS A 62 -14.89 -3.85 11.04
C LYS A 62 -15.56 -2.90 12.08
N PRO A 63 -15.73 -1.60 11.77
CA PRO A 63 -15.19 -0.91 10.59
C PRO A 63 -13.65 -0.95 10.60
N CYS A 64 -13.04 -1.01 9.42
CA CYS A 64 -11.59 -1.08 9.26
C CYS A 64 -10.92 0.18 9.82
N LYS A 65 -10.12 0.04 10.88
CA LYS A 65 -9.30 1.14 11.41
C LYS A 65 -8.26 1.55 10.35
N GLU A 66 -8.11 2.85 10.12
CA GLU A 66 -7.26 3.37 9.03
C GLU A 66 -5.77 3.12 9.25
N LYS A 67 -5.34 3.30 10.49
CA LYS A 67 -3.96 3.07 10.92
C LYS A 67 -3.98 2.50 12.33
N ASN A 68 -3.10 1.54 12.57
CA ASN A 68 -2.83 1.07 13.91
C ASN A 68 -1.36 0.70 14.05
N SER A 69 -0.75 1.09 15.16
CA SER A 69 0.65 0.83 15.45
C SER A 69 0.75 -0.13 16.64
N PHE A 70 1.63 -1.13 16.49
CA PHE A 70 1.95 -2.13 17.50
C PHE A 70 3.38 -1.91 17.98
N VAL A 71 3.55 -1.78 19.29
CA VAL A 71 4.86 -1.84 19.94
C VAL A 71 5.26 -3.31 20.00
N ILE A 72 6.41 -3.64 19.42
CA ILE A 72 6.93 -5.00 19.29
C ILE A 72 8.27 -5.16 19.99
N ASN A 73 8.68 -6.42 20.19
CA ASN A 73 9.99 -6.78 20.76
C ASN A 73 10.27 -6.11 22.11
N THR A 74 9.21 -5.95 22.91
CA THR A 74 9.25 -5.34 24.24
C THR A 74 8.31 -6.08 25.19
N THR A 75 8.32 -5.71 26.46
CA THR A 75 7.35 -6.18 27.45
C THR A 75 6.30 -5.12 27.77
N PRO A 76 5.08 -5.50 28.23
CA PRO A 76 4.08 -4.55 28.70
C PRO A 76 4.58 -3.70 29.86
N LYS A 77 5.44 -4.24 30.72
CA LYS A 77 6.03 -3.53 31.86
C LYS A 77 6.89 -2.36 31.39
N GLN A 78 7.75 -2.57 30.39
CA GLN A 78 8.55 -1.50 29.78
C GLN A 78 7.69 -0.41 29.15
N ILE A 79 6.54 -0.78 28.55
CA ILE A 79 5.60 0.20 28.01
C ILE A 79 4.94 0.99 29.16
N GLN A 80 4.55 0.29 30.23
CA GLN A 80 3.91 0.92 31.39
C GLN A 80 4.86 1.87 32.13
N ASP A 81 6.18 1.62 32.11
CA ASP A 81 7.19 2.49 32.71
C ASP A 81 7.26 3.88 32.04
N VAL A 82 6.78 4.03 30.80
CA VAL A 82 6.64 5.34 30.12
C VAL A 82 5.69 6.27 30.88
N CYS A 83 4.72 5.70 31.61
CA CYS A 83 3.81 6.45 32.47
C CYS A 83 4.53 7.12 33.67
N GLY A 84 5.73 6.63 34.02
CA GLY A 84 6.54 7.12 35.14
C GLY A 84 7.92 7.59 34.68
N LYS A 85 8.97 6.93 35.19
CA LYS A 85 10.37 7.33 34.99
C LYS A 85 10.88 7.12 33.56
N GLY A 86 10.28 6.21 32.80
CA GLY A 86 10.65 5.91 31.41
C GLY A 86 10.06 6.88 30.37
N GLY A 87 9.36 7.93 30.81
CA GLY A 87 8.77 8.90 29.89
C GLY A 87 8.82 10.32 30.42
N LYS A 88 8.84 11.29 29.50
CA LYS A 88 8.75 12.72 29.76
C LYS A 88 7.36 13.24 29.38
N PRO A 89 6.83 14.27 30.06
CA PRO A 89 5.61 14.92 29.62
C PRO A 89 5.71 15.38 28.16
N LEU A 90 4.64 15.15 27.40
CA LEU A 90 4.40 15.73 26.09
C LEU A 90 3.20 16.68 26.20
N SER A 91 2.81 17.33 25.11
CA SER A 91 1.62 18.17 25.04
C SER A 91 0.38 17.53 25.70
N GLY A 92 -0.30 18.30 26.55
CA GLY A 92 -1.46 17.86 27.31
C GLY A 92 -1.15 16.78 28.35
N ASN A 93 -2.00 15.76 28.46
CA ASN A 93 -1.83 14.64 29.39
C ASN A 93 -1.04 13.46 28.78
N LEU A 94 -0.32 13.70 27.69
CA LEU A 94 0.44 12.67 26.98
C LEU A 94 1.85 12.56 27.56
N ARG A 95 2.46 11.39 27.38
CA ARG A 95 3.85 11.14 27.73
C ARG A 95 4.60 10.55 26.55
N GLN A 96 5.85 10.96 26.40
CA GLN A 96 6.76 10.47 25.38
C GLN A 96 7.82 9.58 26.04
N SER A 97 8.03 8.38 25.50
CA SER A 97 9.11 7.51 25.95
C SER A 97 10.47 8.19 25.82
N THR A 98 11.34 8.00 26.81
CA THR A 98 12.74 8.45 26.75
C THR A 98 13.63 7.51 25.94
N SER A 99 13.22 6.25 25.79
CA SER A 99 13.90 5.24 24.96
C SER A 99 13.08 4.92 23.71
N PRO A 100 13.73 4.60 22.58
CA PRO A 100 13.03 4.18 21.39
C PRO A 100 12.36 2.81 21.60
N PHE A 101 11.21 2.62 20.96
CA PHE A 101 10.57 1.32 20.82
C PHE A 101 10.48 0.94 19.35
N GLU A 102 10.57 -0.36 19.08
CA GLU A 102 10.27 -0.88 17.76
C GLU A 102 8.75 -0.89 17.54
N VAL A 103 8.31 -0.29 16.44
CA VAL A 103 6.89 -0.11 16.13
C VAL A 103 6.58 -0.62 14.73
N LEU A 104 5.64 -1.56 14.65
CA LEU A 104 5.06 -1.99 13.40
C LEU A 104 3.71 -1.31 13.17
N THR A 105 3.59 -0.61 12.04
CA THR A 105 2.37 0.13 11.69
C THR A 105 1.61 -0.56 10.58
N CYS A 106 0.40 -1.00 10.88
CA CYS A 106 -0.58 -1.46 9.90
C CYS A 106 -1.37 -0.26 9.37
N LYS A 107 -1.39 -0.11 8.05
CA LYS A 107 -2.19 0.90 7.34
C LYS A 107 -3.25 0.19 6.51
N ARG A 108 -4.47 0.73 6.47
CA ARG A 108 -5.54 0.24 5.60
C ARG A 108 -5.06 0.38 4.16
N ARG A 109 -5.11 -0.72 3.39
CA ARG A 109 -4.75 -0.69 1.97
C ARG A 109 -5.76 0.16 1.22
N ALA A 110 -5.30 1.03 0.33
CA ALA A 110 -6.18 1.84 -0.49
C ALA A 110 -7.10 0.97 -1.36
N SER A 111 -6.64 -0.21 -1.80
CA SER A 111 -7.46 -1.21 -2.49
C SER A 111 -8.70 -1.63 -1.70
N SER A 112 -8.56 -1.79 -0.37
CA SER A 112 -9.68 -2.12 0.51
C SER A 112 -10.68 -0.97 0.68
N VAL A 113 -10.29 0.27 0.36
CA VAL A 113 -11.19 1.44 0.43
C VAL A 113 -11.96 1.60 -0.86
N ILE A 114 -11.27 1.44 -2.00
CA ILE A 114 -11.87 1.62 -3.32
C ILE A 114 -12.56 0.36 -3.86
N GLY A 115 -12.34 -0.80 -3.24
CA GLY A 115 -12.97 -2.07 -3.64
C GLY A 115 -12.32 -2.77 -4.84
N PHE A 116 -11.14 -2.33 -5.26
CA PHE A 116 -10.38 -2.91 -6.37
C PHE A 116 -8.92 -3.06 -6.00
N ASP A 117 -8.28 -4.11 -6.51
CA ASP A 117 -6.83 -4.27 -6.36
C ASP A 117 -6.11 -3.15 -7.10
N LEU A 118 -5.13 -2.55 -6.42
CA LEU A 118 -4.27 -1.52 -6.99
C LEU A 118 -2.97 -2.17 -7.45
N ASP A 119 -2.49 -1.73 -8.61
CA ASP A 119 -1.15 -2.08 -9.08
C ASP A 119 -0.08 -1.64 -8.06
N SER A 120 1.04 -2.37 -8.06
CA SER A 120 2.19 -2.00 -7.23
C SER A 120 2.76 -0.64 -7.66
N LEU A 121 3.45 0.03 -6.73
CA LEU A 121 4.12 1.30 -7.03
C LEU A 121 5.07 1.18 -8.23
N GLU A 122 5.74 0.04 -8.34
CA GLU A 122 6.64 -0.28 -9.45
C GLU A 122 5.89 -0.30 -10.78
N VAL A 123 4.81 -1.08 -10.87
CA VAL A 123 3.98 -1.16 -12.08
C VAL A 123 3.39 0.21 -12.45
N VAL A 124 2.91 0.98 -11.46
CA VAL A 124 2.40 2.33 -11.69
C VAL A 124 3.51 3.27 -12.17
N ALA A 125 4.71 3.19 -11.58
CA ALA A 125 5.84 4.00 -11.98
C ALA A 125 6.28 3.69 -13.41
N GLU A 126 6.38 2.41 -13.78
CA GLU A 126 6.71 1.98 -15.14
C GLU A 126 5.68 2.45 -16.17
N ARG A 127 4.39 2.23 -15.90
CA ARG A 127 3.32 2.70 -16.81
C ARG A 127 3.33 4.21 -16.96
N ARG A 128 3.53 4.97 -15.87
CA ARG A 128 3.61 6.43 -15.90
C ARG A 128 4.87 6.93 -16.64
N MET A 129 6.02 6.30 -16.42
CA MET A 129 7.26 6.64 -17.13
C MET A 129 7.11 6.43 -18.64
N ARG A 130 6.53 5.29 -19.03
CA ARG A 130 6.25 4.98 -20.44
C ARG A 130 5.24 5.97 -21.04
N SER A 131 4.09 6.17 -20.39
CA SER A 131 3.06 7.11 -20.87
C SER A 131 3.63 8.53 -21.03
N LYS A 132 4.54 8.93 -20.14
CA LYS A 132 5.19 10.24 -20.24
C LYS A 132 6.13 10.33 -21.44
N LEU A 133 6.87 9.26 -21.76
CA LEU A 133 7.72 9.21 -22.94
C LEU A 133 6.89 9.24 -24.24
N GLU A 134 5.83 8.43 -24.30
CA GLU A 134 4.88 8.42 -25.42
C GLU A 134 4.26 9.80 -25.62
N ALA A 135 3.79 10.45 -24.54
CA ALA A 135 3.24 11.82 -24.62
C ALA A 135 4.24 12.89 -25.08
N ILE A 136 5.55 12.69 -24.86
CA ILE A 136 6.58 13.57 -25.41
C ILE A 136 6.76 13.30 -26.91
N MET A 137 6.77 12.02 -27.31
CA MET A 137 6.90 11.61 -28.71
C MET A 137 5.67 11.97 -29.56
N ASP A 138 4.50 12.09 -28.95
CA ASP A 138 3.26 12.48 -29.64
C ASP A 138 3.07 14.00 -29.69
N ASN A 139 4.00 14.78 -29.11
CA ASN A 139 3.95 16.24 -29.09
C ASN A 139 5.16 16.83 -29.83
N PHE A 140 4.97 17.15 -31.11
CA PHE A 140 5.98 17.77 -31.97
C PHE A 140 6.52 19.10 -31.44
N SER A 141 5.76 19.83 -30.61
CA SER A 141 6.21 21.09 -30.01
C SER A 141 6.98 20.89 -28.70
N HIS A 142 7.15 19.66 -28.23
CA HIS A 142 7.87 19.39 -26.99
C HIS A 142 9.38 19.64 -27.17
N PRO A 143 10.08 20.34 -26.26
CA PRO A 143 11.52 20.65 -26.40
C PRO A 143 12.45 19.43 -26.53
N LEU A 144 11.95 18.23 -26.19
CA LEU A 144 12.69 16.97 -26.27
C LEU A 144 12.27 16.10 -27.47
N PHE A 145 11.28 16.53 -28.27
CA PHE A 145 10.74 15.75 -29.37
C PHE A 145 11.83 15.40 -30.38
N ASP A 146 12.56 16.39 -30.92
CA ASP A 146 13.56 16.17 -31.96
C ASP A 146 14.65 15.19 -31.55
N ARG A 147 15.11 15.29 -30.29
CA ARG A 147 16.11 14.37 -29.73
C ARG A 147 15.58 12.93 -29.67
N LEU A 148 14.35 12.75 -29.19
CA LEU A 148 13.74 11.42 -29.07
C LEU A 148 13.36 10.83 -30.44
N ALA A 149 12.86 11.67 -31.35
CA ALA A 149 12.56 11.30 -32.72
C ALA A 149 13.83 10.84 -33.45
N GLY A 150 14.94 11.56 -33.30
CA GLY A 150 16.25 11.18 -33.87
C GLY A 150 16.83 9.89 -33.29
N MET A 151 16.42 9.49 -32.07
CA MET A 151 16.80 8.21 -31.47
C MET A 151 15.93 7.04 -31.92
N LYS A 152 14.81 7.28 -32.63
CA LYS A 152 13.88 6.22 -33.04
C LYS A 152 14.36 5.56 -34.33
N SER A 153 14.54 4.24 -34.27
CA SER A 153 14.82 3.42 -35.44
C SER A 153 13.62 3.41 -36.39
N THR A 154 13.84 3.77 -37.65
CA THR A 154 12.81 3.70 -38.72
C THR A 154 12.42 2.27 -39.07
N PHE A 155 13.33 1.31 -38.88
CA PHE A 155 13.08 -0.11 -39.17
C PHE A 155 12.29 -0.81 -38.07
N SER A 156 12.72 -0.66 -36.82
CA SER A 156 12.17 -1.43 -35.69
C SER A 156 11.19 -0.66 -34.82
N ASN A 157 11.04 0.66 -35.06
CA ASN A 157 10.33 1.60 -34.19
C ASN A 157 10.87 1.68 -32.74
N ARG A 158 11.99 1.01 -32.43
CA ARG A 158 12.63 1.05 -31.11
C ARG A 158 13.47 2.31 -30.94
N LEU A 159 13.56 2.79 -29.71
CA LEU A 159 14.45 3.89 -29.33
C LEU A 159 15.85 3.37 -29.03
N ILE A 160 16.86 3.98 -29.63
CA ILE A 160 18.26 3.66 -29.39
C ILE A 160 18.61 4.11 -27.98
N HIS A 161 19.18 3.22 -27.19
CA HIS A 161 19.55 3.53 -25.81
C HIS A 161 20.80 4.42 -25.79
N PRO A 162 20.81 5.53 -25.03
CA PRO A 162 22.01 6.34 -24.87
C PRO A 162 23.10 5.56 -24.12
N ARG A 163 24.38 5.83 -24.36
CA ARG A 163 25.45 5.24 -23.54
C ARG A 163 25.26 5.64 -22.09
N CYS A 164 25.41 4.68 -21.18
CA CYS A 164 25.26 4.93 -19.76
C CYS A 164 26.52 4.55 -18.99
N ASP A 165 27.33 5.56 -18.67
CA ASP A 165 28.61 5.39 -18.00
C ASP A 165 28.50 5.33 -16.47
N ARG A 166 27.35 5.75 -15.91
CA ARG A 166 27.12 5.79 -14.45
C ARG A 166 25.75 5.22 -14.08
N GLU A 167 25.71 4.52 -12.95
CA GLU A 167 24.47 3.93 -12.41
C GLU A 167 23.37 4.98 -12.16
N ARG A 168 23.76 6.19 -11.72
CA ARG A 168 22.81 7.31 -11.56
C ARG A 168 22.11 7.66 -12.87
N TYR A 169 22.84 7.68 -13.99
CA TYR A 169 22.24 7.97 -15.30
C TYR A 169 21.40 6.79 -15.79
N ARG A 170 21.84 5.55 -15.56
CA ARG A 170 21.05 4.33 -15.87
C ARG A 170 19.68 4.35 -15.20
N ARG A 171 19.58 4.89 -13.97
CA ARG A 171 18.34 5.02 -13.21
C ARG A 171 17.57 6.33 -13.46
N SER A 172 18.03 7.16 -14.39
CA SER A 172 17.32 8.38 -14.77
C SER A 172 16.16 8.08 -15.74
N PHE A 173 15.30 9.08 -15.93
CA PHE A 173 14.07 8.93 -16.71
C PHE A 173 14.31 8.39 -18.13
N LEU A 174 15.24 8.96 -18.91
CA LEU A 174 15.40 8.62 -20.32
C LEU A 174 15.85 7.15 -20.54
N PRO A 175 16.96 6.66 -19.95
CA PRO A 175 17.35 5.26 -20.08
C PRO A 175 16.27 4.28 -19.60
N SER A 176 15.64 4.59 -18.46
CA SER A 176 14.58 3.74 -17.88
C SER A 176 13.34 3.68 -18.76
N ALA A 177 12.86 4.83 -19.24
CA ALA A 177 11.67 4.92 -20.09
C ALA A 177 11.91 4.30 -21.48
N ILE A 178 13.10 4.46 -22.07
CA ILE A 178 13.48 3.82 -23.34
C ILE A 178 13.48 2.31 -23.21
N ARG A 179 14.03 1.76 -22.11
CA ARG A 179 13.99 0.32 -21.83
C ARG A 179 12.55 -0.20 -21.77
N LEU A 180 11.68 0.50 -21.03
CA LEU A 180 10.26 0.14 -20.91
C LEU A 180 9.51 0.23 -22.24
N TYR A 181 9.75 1.28 -23.02
CA TYR A 181 9.16 1.46 -24.35
C TYR A 181 9.56 0.32 -25.29
N ASN A 182 10.86 0.03 -25.38
CA ASN A 182 11.37 -1.04 -26.24
C ASN A 182 10.85 -2.43 -25.83
N ALA A 183 10.78 -2.70 -24.53
CA ALA A 183 10.20 -3.95 -24.03
C ALA A 183 8.72 -4.09 -24.43
N SER A 184 7.97 -2.98 -24.42
CA SER A 184 6.57 -3.00 -24.83
C SER A 184 6.34 -3.15 -26.34
N THR A 185 7.20 -2.57 -27.17
CA THR A 185 7.14 -2.76 -28.63
C THR A 185 7.41 -4.21 -29.04
N LEU A 186 8.24 -4.93 -28.26
CA LEU A 186 8.45 -6.37 -28.45
C LEU A 186 7.19 -7.18 -28.10
N ARG A 187 6.47 -6.79 -27.04
CA ARG A 187 5.21 -7.46 -26.63
C ARG A 187 4.06 -7.23 -27.62
N LEU A 188 4.01 -6.09 -28.31
CA LEU A 188 3.01 -5.84 -29.36
C LEU A 188 3.27 -6.63 -30.65
N GLY A 189 4.52 -7.04 -30.91
CA GLY A 189 4.87 -7.89 -32.05
C GLY A 189 4.78 -9.40 -31.77
N ARG A 190 4.55 -9.81 -30.52
CA ARG A 190 4.52 -11.20 -30.08
C ARG A 190 3.28 -11.39 -29.22
N GLY A 191 2.19 -11.87 -29.83
CA GLY A 191 0.93 -12.12 -29.14
C GLY A 191 1.13 -12.86 -27.81
N ASN A 192 0.36 -12.46 -26.78
CA ASN A 192 0.31 -12.97 -25.41
C ASN A 192 1.09 -14.26 -25.16
N ILE A 193 2.26 -14.15 -24.55
CA ILE A 193 2.84 -15.21 -23.73
C ILE A 193 3.42 -14.56 -22.46
N ASP A 194 2.88 -14.99 -21.33
CA ASP A 194 3.31 -14.66 -19.98
C ASP A 194 4.77 -15.08 -19.71
N SER A 195 5.35 -14.38 -18.73
CA SER A 195 6.51 -14.72 -17.88
C SER A 195 7.93 -14.49 -18.40
N ASP A 196 8.66 -13.72 -17.59
CA ASP A 196 10.07 -13.87 -17.25
C ASP A 196 11.09 -14.02 -18.38
N LEU A 197 11.81 -12.93 -18.69
CA LEU A 197 13.26 -13.02 -18.91
C LEU A 197 13.97 -11.65 -18.99
N PHE A 198 15.15 -11.61 -18.36
CA PHE A 198 16.27 -10.65 -18.48
C PHE A 198 16.31 -9.45 -17.52
N LEU A 199 16.73 -9.76 -16.28
CA LEU A 199 17.89 -9.10 -15.69
C LEU A 199 19.16 -9.65 -16.37
N ASP A 200 19.95 -8.76 -16.96
CA ASP A 200 21.42 -8.63 -16.84
C ASP A 200 21.88 -7.37 -17.60
#